data_AF-A0A1Y2BHR2-F1
#
_entry.id   AF-A0A1Y2BHR2-F1
#
_cell.length_a   1.000
_cell.length_b   1.000
_cell.length_c   1.000
_cell.angle_alpha   90.00
_cell.angle_beta   90.00
_cell.angle_gamma   90.00
#
_symmetry.space_group_name_H-M   'P 1'
#
loop_
_entity.id
_entity.type
_entity.pdbx_description
1 polymer ?
#
loop_
_entity_poly.entity_id
_entity_poly.type
_entity_poly.pdbx_seq_one_letter_code
_entity_poly.pdbx_strand_id
1 'polypeptide(L)'
;MYALVALAAVGLVGTAVHGLTVSSPASLTQCQPAALSWSDGTAPYYVDILPGGQPSATALENLGEQSGTSYTWTVNIAAGTSITVRVTDSTGVINYSSAVTIRELFFLFFTQTIISYMDTKAHG
;
A
#
# COMPACT_ATOMS: atom_id res chain seq x y z
N MET A 1 7.67 1.78 -68.58
CA MET A 1 8.46 2.18 -67.39
C MET A 1 7.48 2.29 -66.23
N TYR A 2 7.37 1.26 -65.40
CA TYR A 2 6.49 1.28 -64.22
C TYR A 2 7.35 1.45 -62.98
N ALA A 3 7.24 2.61 -62.33
CA ALA A 3 7.94 2.90 -61.09
C ALA A 3 7.24 2.21 -59.92
N LEU A 4 7.95 1.31 -59.24
CA LEU A 4 7.51 0.69 -57.99
C LEU A 4 7.81 1.65 -56.84
N VAL A 5 6.76 2.16 -56.19
CA VAL A 5 6.87 2.93 -54.95
C VAL A 5 6.88 1.94 -53.79
N ALA A 6 7.98 1.89 -53.03
CA ALA A 6 8.07 1.08 -51.82
C ALA A 6 7.47 1.84 -50.63
N LEU A 7 6.39 1.32 -50.04
CA LEU A 7 5.87 1.78 -48.76
C LEU A 7 6.69 1.17 -47.62
N ALA A 8 7.34 2.00 -46.81
CA ALA A 8 7.92 1.58 -45.55
C ALA A 8 6.82 1.54 -44.47
N ALA A 9 6.50 0.35 -43.96
CA ALA A 9 5.63 0.20 -42.80
C ALA A 9 6.43 0.50 -41.53
N VAL A 10 6.11 1.60 -40.85
CA VAL A 10 6.64 1.89 -39.50
C VAL A 10 5.84 1.04 -38.51
N GLY A 11 6.51 0.07 -37.87
CA GLY A 11 5.93 -0.72 -36.80
C GLY A 11 5.87 0.08 -35.50
N LEU A 12 4.67 0.34 -34.98
CA LEU A 12 4.48 0.82 -33.61
C LEU A 12 4.84 -0.32 -32.65
N VAL A 13 5.97 -0.21 -31.97
CA VAL A 13 6.28 -1.06 -30.82
C VAL A 13 5.41 -0.58 -29.67
N GLY A 14 4.27 -1.23 -29.44
CA GLY A 14 3.48 -1.04 -28.24
C GLY A 14 4.24 -1.63 -27.05
N THR A 15 4.72 -0.80 -26.13
CA THR A 15 5.19 -1.29 -24.83
C THR A 15 3.97 -1.83 -24.08
N ALA A 16 3.91 -3.16 -23.90
CA ALA A 16 2.94 -3.76 -23.01
C ALA A 16 3.18 -3.16 -21.61
N VAL A 17 2.23 -2.34 -21.14
CA VAL A 17 2.20 -1.89 -19.75
C VAL A 17 1.85 -3.14 -18.94
N HIS A 18 2.87 -3.80 -18.39
CA HIS A 18 2.67 -4.81 -17.34
C HIS A 18 2.04 -4.07 -16.16
N GLY A 19 0.72 -4.21 -16.02
CA GLY A 19 -0.04 -3.44 -15.05
C GLY A 19 0.39 -3.82 -13.64
N LEU A 20 1.18 -2.96 -12.99
CA LEU A 20 1.50 -3.03 -11.57
C LEU A 20 0.21 -3.29 -10.78
N THR A 21 0.18 -4.29 -9.90
CA THR A 21 -0.97 -4.53 -9.01
C THR A 21 -0.52 -4.47 -7.56
N VAL A 22 -1.37 -4.02 -6.64
CA VAL A 22 -1.04 -3.88 -5.21
C VAL A 22 -2.01 -4.70 -4.37
N SER A 23 -1.48 -5.58 -3.54
CA SER A 23 -2.22 -6.44 -2.62
C SER A 23 -1.78 -6.16 -1.19
N SER A 24 -2.72 -5.67 -0.38
CA SER A 24 -2.58 -5.55 1.07
C SER A 24 -3.31 -6.69 1.78
N PRO A 25 -2.92 -7.08 3.00
CA PRO A 25 -3.69 -8.01 3.82
C PRO A 25 -5.13 -7.50 4.03
N ALA A 26 -6.09 -8.41 4.13
CA ALA A 26 -7.50 -8.07 4.39
C ALA A 26 -7.72 -7.40 5.76
N SER A 27 -6.75 -7.54 6.66
CA SER A 27 -6.77 -6.93 7.99
C SER A 27 -5.38 -6.48 8.40
N LEU A 28 -5.29 -5.30 8.99
CA LEU A 28 -4.09 -4.76 9.62
C LEU A 28 -4.35 -4.60 11.12
N THR A 29 -3.38 -4.97 11.94
CA THR A 29 -3.45 -4.80 13.40
C THR A 29 -2.31 -3.88 13.82
N GLN A 30 -2.63 -2.87 14.61
CA GLN A 30 -1.64 -1.94 15.14
C GLN A 30 -0.54 -2.68 15.89
N CYS A 31 0.70 -2.20 15.74
CA CYS A 31 1.93 -2.76 16.29
C CYS A 31 2.28 -4.18 15.82
N GLN A 32 1.56 -4.74 14.85
CA GLN A 32 1.87 -6.06 14.27
C GLN A 32 2.55 -5.92 12.90
N PRO A 33 3.41 -6.88 12.53
CA PRO A 33 3.94 -6.99 11.18
C PRO A 33 2.81 -7.28 10.17
N ALA A 34 2.81 -6.56 9.05
CA ALA A 34 1.92 -6.76 7.92
C ALA A 34 2.74 -6.91 6.64
N ALA A 35 2.49 -7.99 5.89
CA ALA A 35 3.12 -8.22 4.60
C ALA A 35 2.38 -7.45 3.50
N LEU A 36 3.00 -6.40 2.98
CA LEU A 36 2.56 -5.70 1.79
C LEU A 36 3.16 -6.38 0.56
N SER A 37 2.40 -6.48 -0.53
CA SER A 37 2.85 -7.13 -1.75
C SER A 37 2.32 -6.44 -2.99
N TRP A 38 3.07 -6.55 -4.08
CA TRP A 38 2.67 -6.10 -5.40
C TRP A 38 3.15 -7.10 -6.45
N SER A 39 2.62 -7.01 -7.67
CA SER A 39 3.08 -7.81 -8.81
C SER A 39 3.27 -6.91 -10.02
N ASP A 40 4.03 -7.42 -10.99
CA ASP A 40 4.31 -6.71 -12.24
C ASP A 40 5.04 -5.37 -11.99
N GLY A 41 5.13 -4.51 -13.02
CA GLY A 41 5.88 -3.27 -12.97
C GLY A 41 7.40 -3.46 -13.02
N THR A 42 8.13 -2.36 -12.83
CA THR A 42 9.61 -2.32 -12.91
C THR A 42 10.21 -1.76 -11.63
N ALA A 43 11.12 -2.51 -11.01
CA ALA A 43 11.88 -2.03 -9.84
C ALA A 43 12.78 -0.82 -10.19
N PRO A 44 13.16 0.02 -9.21
CA PRO A 44 12.66 0.02 -7.83
C PRO A 44 11.19 0.45 -7.71
N TYR A 45 10.58 0.09 -6.58
CA TYR A 45 9.22 0.46 -6.20
C TYR A 45 9.24 1.40 -5.00
N TYR A 46 8.43 2.45 -5.04
CA TYR A 46 8.25 3.42 -3.97
C TYR A 46 6.90 3.20 -3.31
N VAL A 47 6.90 2.94 -2.00
CA VAL A 47 5.70 2.55 -1.25
C VAL A 47 5.29 3.65 -0.28
N ASP A 48 4.04 4.09 -0.37
CA ASP A 48 3.43 5.08 0.52
C ASP A 48 2.15 4.54 1.16
N ILE A 49 1.88 4.98 2.38
CA ILE A 49 0.61 4.76 3.07
C ILE A 49 -0.19 6.07 3.03
N LEU A 50 -1.32 6.06 2.34
CA LEU A 50 -2.22 7.21 2.20
C LEU A 50 -3.45 7.05 3.10
N PRO A 51 -4.18 8.15 3.40
CA PRO A 51 -5.55 8.02 3.90
C PRO A 51 -6.43 7.21 2.93
N GLY A 52 -7.29 6.37 3.50
CA GLY A 52 -8.12 5.43 2.74
C GLY A 52 -8.97 6.12 1.67
N GLY A 53 -8.83 5.69 0.42
CA GLY A 53 -9.60 6.23 -0.72
C GLY A 53 -9.23 7.65 -1.13
N GLN A 54 -8.09 8.19 -0.67
CA GLN A 54 -7.65 9.56 -0.98
C GLN A 54 -6.30 9.55 -1.75
N PRO A 55 -6.31 9.28 -3.07
CA PRO A 55 -5.07 9.09 -3.85
C PRO A 55 -4.19 10.35 -4.00
N SER A 56 -4.76 11.53 -3.77
CA SER A 56 -4.08 12.84 -3.85
C SER A 56 -3.75 13.45 -2.49
N ALA A 57 -4.08 12.76 -1.39
CA ALA A 57 -3.74 13.24 -0.05
C ALA A 57 -2.23 13.09 0.23
N THR A 58 -1.73 13.88 1.17
CA THR A 58 -0.39 13.68 1.73
C THR A 58 -0.30 12.30 2.36
N ALA A 59 0.82 11.61 2.14
CA ALA A 59 1.05 10.32 2.74
C ALA A 59 1.08 10.42 4.27
N LEU A 60 0.42 9.48 4.94
CA LEU A 60 0.52 9.27 6.37
C LEU A 60 1.92 8.76 6.72
N GLU A 61 2.49 7.93 5.85
CA GLU A 61 3.85 7.38 5.99
C GLU A 61 4.44 7.04 4.62
N ASN A 62 5.76 7.24 4.48
CA ASN A 62 6.55 6.78 3.34
C ASN A 62 7.42 5.61 3.79
N LEU A 63 7.30 4.46 3.13
CA LEU A 63 8.04 3.23 3.45
C LEU A 63 9.32 3.08 2.60
N GLY A 64 9.65 4.09 1.80
CA GLY A 64 10.88 4.15 1.02
C GLY A 64 10.88 3.30 -0.25
N GLU A 65 12.09 3.10 -0.76
CA GLU A 65 12.38 2.34 -1.98
C GLU A 65 12.53 0.84 -1.70
N GLN A 66 11.94 0.02 -2.55
CA GLN A 66 11.93 -1.44 -2.46
C GLN A 66 12.43 -2.05 -3.78
N SER A 67 13.39 -2.97 -3.70
CA SER A 67 13.87 -3.71 -4.87
C SER A 67 13.04 -4.96 -5.17
N GLY A 68 12.42 -5.54 -4.14
CA GLY A 68 11.54 -6.70 -4.24
C GLY A 68 10.08 -6.32 -4.51
N THR A 69 9.22 -7.34 -4.55
CA THR A 69 7.77 -7.19 -4.74
C THR A 69 6.96 -7.33 -3.44
N SER A 70 7.63 -7.25 -2.30
CA SER A 70 7.01 -7.32 -0.98
C SER A 70 7.80 -6.53 0.05
N TYR A 71 7.09 -6.08 1.09
CA TYR A 71 7.66 -5.37 2.22
C TYR A 71 6.91 -5.71 3.50
N THR A 72 7.63 -6.02 4.58
CA THR A 72 7.04 -6.25 5.90
C THR A 72 7.01 -4.92 6.65
N TRP A 73 5.82 -4.36 6.77
CA TRP A 73 5.58 -3.12 7.51
C TRP A 73 5.19 -3.41 8.95
N THR A 74 5.83 -2.76 9.91
CA THR A 74 5.32 -2.71 11.29
C THR A 74 4.25 -1.63 11.36
N VAL A 75 2.98 -2.05 11.48
CA VAL A 75 1.83 -1.13 11.45
C VAL A 75 1.88 -0.17 12.65
N ASN A 76 2.44 1.00 12.47
CA ASN A 76 2.65 2.04 13.47
C ASN A 76 1.59 3.17 13.40
N ILE A 77 0.68 3.12 12.43
CA ILE A 77 -0.47 4.03 12.33
C ILE A 77 -1.56 3.59 13.33
N ALA A 78 -2.20 4.57 13.97
CA ALA A 78 -3.24 4.35 14.97
C ALA A 78 -4.41 3.53 14.43
N ALA A 79 -4.93 2.62 15.25
CA ALA A 79 -6.14 1.90 14.94
C ALA A 79 -7.35 2.84 14.76
N GLY A 80 -8.33 2.38 13.98
CA GLY A 80 -9.45 3.21 13.49
C GLY A 80 -9.09 4.03 12.25
N THR A 81 -7.81 4.16 11.90
CA THR A 81 -7.40 4.84 10.66
C THR A 81 -7.65 3.95 9.45
N SER A 82 -8.37 4.48 8.46
CA SER A 82 -8.50 3.86 7.14
C SER A 82 -7.32 4.28 6.27
N ILE A 83 -6.65 3.31 5.65
CA ILE A 83 -5.47 3.54 4.81
C ILE A 83 -5.61 2.91 3.43
N THR A 84 -4.82 3.40 2.48
CA THR A 84 -4.60 2.81 1.16
C THR A 84 -3.09 2.72 0.92
N VAL A 85 -2.61 1.58 0.44
CA VAL A 85 -1.21 1.43 0.03
C VAL A 85 -1.08 1.92 -1.41
N ARG A 86 -0.18 2.87 -1.65
CA ARG A 86 0.23 3.30 -3.00
C ARG A 86 1.59 2.70 -3.31
N VAL A 87 1.73 2.13 -4.51
CA VAL A 87 3.02 1.72 -5.06
C VAL A 87 3.25 2.47 -6.36
N THR A 88 4.42 3.08 -6.50
CA THR A 88 4.90 3.70 -7.74
C THR A 88 6.13 2.94 -8.20
N ASP A 89 6.16 2.48 -9.44
CA ASP A 89 7.33 1.81 -10.00
C ASP A 89 8.33 2.81 -10.61
N SER A 90 9.49 2.33 -11.05
CA SER A 90 10.55 3.19 -11.60
C SER A 90 10.22 3.84 -12.94
N THR A 91 9.18 3.36 -13.62
CA THR A 91 8.67 3.94 -14.87
C THR A 91 7.58 4.99 -14.63
N GLY A 92 7.19 5.20 -13.37
CA GLY A 92 6.14 6.13 -12.97
C GLY A 92 4.73 5.53 -13.02
N VAL A 93 4.59 4.21 -13.19
CA VAL A 93 3.29 3.54 -13.08
C VAL A 93 2.88 3.49 -11.62
N ILE A 94 1.66 3.95 -11.33
CA ILE A 94 1.11 3.99 -9.98
C ILE A 94 -0.08 3.04 -9.90
N ASN A 95 -0.14 2.25 -8.83
CA ASN A 95 -1.34 1.52 -8.46
C ASN A 95 -1.55 1.51 -6.94
N TYR A 96 -2.74 1.10 -6.51
CA TYR A 96 -3.25 1.24 -5.16
C TYR A 96 -3.92 -0.04 -4.68
N SER A 97 -3.85 -0.29 -3.37
CA SER A 97 -4.71 -1.28 -2.73
C SER A 97 -6.12 -0.76 -2.54
N SER A 98 -7.06 -1.66 -2.24
CA SER A 98 -8.32 -1.29 -1.59
C SER A 98 -8.06 -0.62 -0.24
N ALA A 99 -8.98 0.24 0.20
CA ALA A 99 -8.91 0.83 1.53
C ALA A 99 -9.12 -0.24 2.61
N VAL A 100 -8.32 -0.18 3.67
CA VAL A 100 -8.40 -1.10 4.81
C VAL A 100 -8.28 -0.31 6.12
N THR A 101 -9.10 -0.65 7.12
CA THR A 101 -9.07 -0.01 8.43
C THR A 101 -8.15 -0.78 9.38
N ILE A 102 -7.24 -0.07 10.04
CA ILE A 102 -6.34 -0.64 11.03
C ILE A 102 -7.13 -0.98 12.30
N ARG A 103 -6.92 -2.18 12.80
CA ARG A 103 -7.55 -2.71 14.00
C ARG A 103 -6.63 -2.58 15.19
N GLU A 104 -7.25 -2.54 16.34
CA GLU A 104 -6.57 -2.52 17.63
C GLU A 104 -5.91 -3.86 17.94
N LEU A 105 -4.82 -3.81 18.69
CA LEU A 105 -4.24 -5.00 19.26
C LEU A 105 -5.09 -5.43 20.47
N PHE A 106 -5.83 -6.53 20.32
CA PHE A 106 -6.75 -7.07 21.32
C PHE A 106 -6.14 -7.25 22.72
N PHE A 107 -4.83 -7.40 22.83
CA PHE A 107 -4.12 -7.55 24.11
C PHE A 107 -4.15 -6.29 25.00
N LEU A 108 -4.30 -5.09 24.44
CA LEU A 108 -4.31 -3.83 25.23
C LEU A 108 -5.69 -3.50 25.81
N PHE A 109 -6.79 -3.99 25.21
CA PHE A 109 -8.13 -3.67 25.71
C PHE A 109 -8.47 -4.35 27.04
N PHE A 110 -7.99 -5.57 27.28
CA PHE A 110 -8.25 -6.23 28.56
C PHE A 110 -7.50 -5.54 29.70
N THR A 111 -6.26 -5.10 29.48
CA THR A 111 -5.51 -4.43 30.54
C THR A 111 -6.07 -3.05 30.84
N GLN A 112 -6.43 -2.27 29.82
CA GLN A 112 -6.94 -0.91 30.03
C GLN A 112 -8.36 -0.90 30.65
N THR A 113 -9.23 -1.81 30.23
CA THR A 113 -10.57 -1.96 30.83
C THR A 113 -10.48 -2.44 32.27
N ILE A 114 -9.59 -3.40 32.58
CA ILE A 114 -9.37 -3.87 33.95
C ILE A 114 -8.74 -2.76 34.81
N ILE A 115 -7.74 -2.03 34.32
CA ILE A 115 -7.11 -0.91 35.06
C ILE A 115 -8.14 0.19 35.34
N SER A 116 -8.92 0.60 34.33
CA SER A 116 -9.99 1.60 34.52
C SER A 116 -11.07 1.11 35.48
N TYR A 117 -11.45 -0.17 35.41
CA TYR A 117 -12.41 -0.78 36.33
C TYR A 117 -11.89 -0.83 37.78
N MET A 118 -10.62 -1.16 37.97
CA MET A 118 -9.98 -1.22 39.28
C MET A 118 -9.74 0.16 39.89
N ASP A 119 -9.43 1.18 39.07
CA ASP A 119 -9.29 2.59 39.50
C ASP A 119 -10.62 3.16 40.00
N THR A 120 -11.73 2.93 39.28
CA THR A 120 -13.07 3.33 39.74
C THR A 120 -13.52 2.65 41.04
N LYS A 121 -12.97 1.48 41.39
CA LYS A 121 -13.30 0.79 42.66
C LYS A 121 -12.40 1.18 43.83
N ALA A 122 -11.21 1.71 43.57
CA ALA A 122 -10.27 2.11 44.62
C ALA A 122 -10.60 3.47 45.25
N HIS A 123 -11.51 4.25 44.63
CA HIS A 123 -11.92 5.57 45.08
C HIS A 123 -13.38 5.66 45.58
N GLY A 124 -14.02 4.53 45.87
CA GLY A 124 -15.40 4.43 46.37
C GLY A 124 -15.50 3.93 47.81
#